data_AF-A0AAV5FPW3-F1
#
_entry.id   AF-A0AAV5FPW3-F1
#
_cell.length_a   1.000
_cell.length_b   1.000
_cell.length_c   1.000
_cell.angle_alpha   90.00
_cell.angle_beta   90.00
_cell.angle_gamma   90.00
#
_symmetry.space_group_name_H-M   'P 1'
#
loop_
_entity.id
_entity.type
_entity.pdbx_description
1 polymer ?
#
loop_
_entity_poly.entity_id
_entity_poly.type
_entity_poly.pdbx_seq_one_letter_code
_entity_poly.pdbx_strand_id
1 'polypeptide(L)' 'MGAKLTNNIECEIFQVLLEEARKSYKEEIVMPLRSDNVEDISRNVGTLTRVDKQLETVPLI' A
#
# COMPACT_ATOMS: atom_id res chain seq x y z
N MET A 1 19.27 -19.77 6.25
CA MET A 1 18.12 -18.84 6.23
C MET A 1 16.86 -19.68 6.14
N GLY A 2 15.80 -19.38 6.90
CA GLY A 2 14.57 -20.19 6.83
C GLY A 2 13.80 -19.92 5.54
N ALA A 3 13.21 -20.94 4.92
CA ALA A 3 12.52 -20.84 3.63
C ALA A 3 11.48 -19.69 3.58
N LYS A 4 10.73 -19.47 4.66
CA LYS A 4 9.77 -18.35 4.75
C LYS A 4 10.42 -16.97 4.64
N LEU A 5 11.61 -16.80 5.24
CA LEU A 5 12.31 -15.52 5.21
C LEU A 5 12.79 -15.22 3.79
N THR A 6 13.39 -16.20 3.11
CA THR A 6 13.82 -16.06 1.71
C THR A 6 12.64 -15.78 0.79
N ASN A 7 11.54 -16.54 0.91
CA ASN A 7 10.34 -16.35 0.09
C ASN A 7 9.73 -14.96 0.28
N ASN A 8 9.65 -14.45 1.52
CA ASN A 8 9.11 -13.12 1.79
C ASN A 8 10.02 -12.00 1.23
N ILE A 9 11.34 -12.18 1.30
CA ILE A 9 12.29 -11.24 0.71
C ILE A 9 12.14 -11.19 -0.81
N GLU A 10 12.07 -12.35 -1.48
CA GLU A 10 11.85 -12.42 -2.93
C GLU A 10 10.48 -11.82 -3.32
N CYS A 11 9.43 -12.13 -2.57
CA CYS A 11 8.08 -11.58 -2.76
C CYS A 11 8.09 -10.04 -2.75
N GLU A 12 8.79 -9.44 -1.79
CA GLU A 12 8.93 -7.99 -1.67
C GLU A 12 9.79 -7.40 -2.80
N ILE A 13 10.93 -8.03 -3.13
CA ILE A 13 11.82 -7.61 -4.22
C ILE A 13 11.08 -7.58 -5.56
N PHE A 14 10.22 -8.56 -5.82
CA PHE A 14 9.44 -8.65 -7.06
C PHE A 14 8.10 -7.89 -7.00
N GLN A 15 7.81 -7.20 -5.89
CA GLN A 15 6.59 -6.43 -5.68
C GLN A 15 5.30 -7.23 -5.97
N VAL A 16 5.28 -8.53 -5.63
CA VAL A 16 4.21 -9.46 -6.02
C VAL A 16 2.84 -8.94 -5.55
N LEU A 17 2.73 -8.49 -4.31
CA LEU A 17 1.47 -7.99 -3.75
C LEU A 17 0.98 -6.68 -4.40
N LEU A 18 1.89 -5.78 -4.78
CA LEU A 18 1.53 -4.54 -5.48
C LEU A 18 0.96 -4.86 -6.87
N GLU A 19 1.61 -5.78 -7.59
CA GLU A 19 1.16 -6.22 -8.90
C GLU A 19 -0.18 -6.96 -8.82
N GLU A 20 -0.41 -7.77 -7.78
CA GLU A 20 -1.72 -8.38 -7.51
C GLU A 20 -2.80 -7.32 -7.24
N ALA A 21 -2.49 -6.30 -6.44
CA ALA A 21 -3.43 -5.22 -6.14
C ALA A 21 -3.82 -4.43 -7.41
N ARG A 22 -2.84 -4.04 -8.23
CA ARG A 22 -3.08 -3.33 -9.51
C ARG A 22 -3.91 -4.13 -10.51
N LYS A 23 -3.76 -5.46 -10.53
CA LYS A 23 -4.57 -6.34 -11.38
C LYS A 23 -5.99 -6.52 -10.86
N SER A 24 -6.18 -6.42 -9.55
CA SER A 24 -7.46 -6.73 -8.88
C SER A 24 -8.33 -5.51 -8.64
N TYR A 25 -7.74 -4.32 -8.59
CA TYR A 25 -8.41 -3.05 -8.28
C TYR A 25 -8.10 -2.01 -9.36
N LYS A 26 -8.93 -0.97 -9.46
CA LYS A 26 -8.66 0.12 -10.39
C LYS A 26 -7.39 0.85 -10.00
N GLU A 27 -6.54 1.19 -10.97
CA GLU A 27 -5.24 1.83 -10.69
C GLU A 27 -5.41 3.11 -9.86
N GLU A 28 -6.49 3.89 -10.08
CA GLU A 28 -6.71 5.14 -9.34
C GLU A 28 -6.95 4.97 -7.82
N ILE A 29 -7.30 3.76 -7.36
CA ILE A 29 -7.52 3.46 -5.93
C ILE A 29 -6.38 2.63 -5.31
N VAL A 30 -5.36 2.25 -6.09
CA VAL A 30 -4.19 1.52 -5.60
C VAL A 30 -3.06 2.51 -5.30
N MET A 31 -2.72 2.68 -4.02
CA MET A 31 -1.68 3.62 -3.58
C MET A 31 -0.57 2.89 -2.81
N PRO A 32 0.60 2.62 -3.43
CA PRO A 32 1.74 2.07 -2.71
C PRO A 32 2.33 3.13 -1.76
N LEU A 33 2.60 2.72 -0.52
CA LEU A 33 3.19 3.58 0.50
C LEU A 33 4.55 3.00 0.94
N ARG A 34 5.60 3.83 0.85
CA ARG A 34 6.92 3.47 1.40
C ARG A 34 6.84 3.35 2.92
N SER A 35 7.53 2.39 3.52
CA SER A 35 7.43 2.11 4.96
C SER A 35 8.75 1.56 5.54
N ASP A 36 9.86 2.28 5.33
CA ASP A 36 11.20 1.79 5.70
C ASP A 36 11.58 2.18 7.15
N ASN A 37 11.00 3.25 7.67
CA ASN A 37 11.32 3.82 8.98
C ASN A 37 10.06 4.35 9.71
N VAL A 38 10.23 4.79 10.95
CA VAL A 38 9.13 5.25 11.81
C VAL A 38 8.52 6.56 11.30
N GLU A 39 9.32 7.41 10.65
CA GLU A 39 8.84 8.64 10.05
C GLU A 39 7.89 8.34 8.87
N ASP A 40 8.18 7.29 8.09
CA ASP A 40 7.30 6.82 7.02
C ASP A 40 5.94 6.37 7.58
N ILE A 41 5.91 5.69 8.72
CA ILE A 41 4.65 5.30 9.39
C ILE A 41 3.80 6.54 9.69
N SER A 42 4.40 7.56 10.30
CA SER A 42 3.69 8.79 10.66
C SER A 42 3.15 9.51 9.41
N ARG A 43 3.93 9.54 8.32
CA ARG A 43 3.48 10.10 7.04
C ARG A 43 2.36 9.28 6.41
N ASN A 44 2.44 7.95 6.47
CA ASN A 44 1.44 7.04 5.91
C ASN A 44 0.10 7.19 6.62
N VAL A 45 0.08 7.29 7.95
CA VAL A 45 -1.15 7.58 8.72
C VAL A 45 -1.76 8.92 8.30
N GLY A 46 -0.93 9.96 8.13
CA GLY A 46 -1.38 11.26 7.63
C GLY A 46 -1.99 11.19 6.23
N THR A 47 -1.35 10.45 5.31
CA THR A 47 -1.85 10.22 3.95
C THR A 47 -3.20 9.50 3.98
N LEU A 48 -3.32 8.41 4.72
CA LEU A 48 -4.57 7.64 4.83
C LEU A 48 -5.70 8.48 5.43
N THR A 49 -5.42 9.26 6.47
CA THR A 49 -6.41 10.16 7.09
C THR A 49 -6.89 11.24 6.11
N ARG A 50 -6.00 11.74 5.24
CA ARG A 50 -6.37 12.71 4.20
C ARG A 50 -7.24 12.06 3.12
N VAL A 51 -6.89 10.87 2.67
CA VAL A 51 -7.66 10.12 1.66
C VAL A 51 -9.06 9.81 2.18
N ASP A 52 -9.17 9.33 3.41
CA ASP A 52 -10.43 9.02 4.09
C ASP A 52 -11.39 10.23 4.08
N LYS A 53 -10.92 11.40 4.53
CA LYS A 53 -11.69 12.65 4.51
C LYS A 53 -12.10 13.08 3.10
N GLN A 54 -11.28 12.82 2.08
CA GLN A 54 -11.65 13.15 0.70
C GLN A 54 -12.78 12.25 0.20
N LEU A 55 -12.76 10.97 0.55
CA LEU A 55 -13.82 10.02 0.18
C LEU A 55 -15.18 10.41 0.78
N GLU A 56 -15.21 10.95 2.00
CA GLU A 56 -16.46 11.46 2.62
C GLU A 56 -17.08 12.63 1.85
N THR A 57 -16.30 13.37 1.05
CA THR A 57 -16.79 14.50 0.25
C THR A 57 -17.25 14.10 -1.16
N VAL A 58 -17.02 12.85 -1.56
CA VAL A 58 -17.49 12.33 -2.83
C VAL A 58 -18.99 12.02 -2.69
N PRO A 59 -19.88 12.63 -3.50
CA PRO A 59 -21.28 12.27 -3.47
C PRO A 59 -21.41 10.78 -3.81
N LEU A 60 -22.04 10.01 -2.93
CA LEU A 60 -22.56 8.69 -3.28
C LEU A 60 -23.50 8.89 -4.47
N ILE A 61 -23.19 8.21 -5.58
CA ILE A 61 -24.03 8.18 -6.78
C ILE A 61 -25.46 7.78 -6.39
#